data_AF-C6RC67-F1
#
_entry.id   AF-C6RC67-F1
#
_cell.length_a   1.000
_cell.length_b   1.000
_cell.length_c   1.000
_cell.angle_alpha   90.00
_cell.angle_beta   90.00
_cell.angle_gamma   90.00
#
_symmetry.space_group_name_H-M   'P 1'
#
loop_
_entity.id
_entity.type
_entity.pdbx_description
1 polymer ?
#
loop_
_entity_poly.entity_id
_entity_poly.type
_entity_poly.pdbx_seq_one_letter_code
_entity_poly.pdbx_strand_id
1 'polypeptide(L)'
;MSWSLDLSFWQLVFLILDYGIKIIAVGFVPEGRRPSSSTAWLLAILVLPFIGLPLFLLMGSPYINRRRHRIQQEANEKIENVTARTPDHPQGLLSAEVESVIRLNRELTGFPALVGHNLGLHADYDESIRAIAAAIDRAEKYVSIEIYIQSWDETTDVFFESLRRATARGVKVRLLLDQIGSFKYKGYFKLGKRLTEIGVDWHLMLPIQLHKGRFRRPDLRNHRKLVIIDGKVGFIGSLNMIKRQYKTKDRYWIDYMVELSGPIVTSMSAIFAVDWYLEAEENLPLDELPYDDAQTADANHLQIIPSGPGYTTEPNLRMFNSLVHHAKDRLVLCSPYFVPDESLLEAVTTACYRGVDVELYVSAKADQFMVNHAQSSYYQALLEAGVHIYQFPYPFVLHSKFIITDPDDPGRDPLCMFGSSNMDPRSFGLNYESTMLVAKGDLIDQFNQLVSNYRAVCHELTLEEWNERGFIRRYVDNVMRLTSALQ
;
A
#
# COMPACT_ATOMS: atom_id res chain seq x y z
N MET A 1 24.18 56.21 11.81
CA MET A 1 24.49 54.90 12.42
C MET A 1 25.04 53.99 11.32
N SER A 2 26.36 53.86 11.24
CA SER A 2 27.00 52.85 10.41
C SER A 2 26.89 51.51 11.13
N TRP A 3 26.12 50.57 10.59
CA TRP A 3 26.10 49.20 11.08
C TRP A 3 27.43 48.55 10.69
N SER A 4 28.44 48.63 11.55
CA SER A 4 29.65 47.82 11.39
C SER A 4 29.26 46.37 11.72
N LEU A 5 29.07 45.56 10.68
CA LEU A 5 28.90 44.11 10.83
C LEU A 5 30.21 43.55 11.38
N ASP A 6 30.23 43.26 12.68
CA ASP A 6 31.33 42.51 13.29
C ASP A 6 31.27 41.06 12.79
N LEU A 7 32.04 40.80 11.73
CA LEU A 7 32.11 39.50 11.07
C LEU A 7 32.56 38.39 12.05
N SER A 8 33.36 38.72 13.07
CA SER A 8 33.86 37.76 14.05
C SER A 8 32.75 37.28 15.00
N PHE A 9 31.90 38.21 15.45
CA PHE A 9 30.72 37.90 16.26
C PHE A 9 29.76 36.99 15.49
N TRP A 10 29.46 37.31 14.24
CA TRP A 10 28.54 36.51 13.42
C TRP A 10 29.10 35.12 13.06
N GLN A 11 30.40 35.00 12.86
CA GLN A 11 31.07 33.69 12.69
C GLN A 11 30.95 32.83 13.95
N LEU A 12 31.18 33.39 15.13
CA LEU A 12 31.02 32.68 16.40
C LEU A 12 29.56 32.25 16.62
N VAL A 13 28.61 33.13 16.34
CA VAL A 13 27.17 32.81 16.40
C VAL A 13 26.82 31.67 15.46
N PHE A 14 27.29 31.72 14.20
CA PHE A 14 27.02 30.66 13.23
C PHE A 14 27.63 29.33 13.66
N LEU A 15 28.85 29.34 14.20
CA LEU A 15 29.51 28.15 14.74
C LEU A 15 28.72 27.54 15.91
N ILE A 16 28.31 28.37 16.87
CA ILE A 16 27.51 27.92 18.02
C ILE A 16 26.18 27.33 17.56
N LEU A 17 25.51 27.96 16.59
CA LEU A 17 24.26 27.44 16.02
C LEU A 17 24.47 26.12 15.27
N ASP A 18 25.50 26.02 14.43
CA ASP A 18 25.84 24.82 13.66
C ASP A 18 26.10 23.62 14.57
N TYR A 19 26.98 23.77 15.57
CA TYR A 19 27.26 22.70 16.54
C TYR A 19 26.09 22.44 17.48
N GLY A 20 25.36 23.48 17.90
CA GLY A 20 24.16 23.35 18.71
C GLY A 20 23.09 22.51 18.02
N ILE A 21 22.81 22.77 16.74
CA ILE A 21 21.88 21.98 15.92
C ILE A 21 22.33 20.52 15.86
N LYS A 22 23.62 20.27 15.59
CA LYS A 22 24.16 18.91 15.48
C LYS A 22 24.05 18.13 16.80
N ILE A 23 24.42 18.74 17.92
CA ILE A 23 24.35 18.10 19.26
C ILE A 23 22.90 17.79 19.63
N ILE A 24 21.99 18.75 19.44
CA ILE A 24 20.56 18.55 19.71
C ILE A 24 19.98 17.46 18.79
N ALA A 25 20.35 17.46 17.51
CA ALA A 25 19.88 16.48 16.55
C ALA A 25 20.25 15.04 16.96
N VAL A 26 21.46 14.80 17.49
CA VAL A 26 21.86 13.46 17.97
C VAL A 26 20.95 12.95 19.09
N GLY A 27 20.50 13.83 19.99
CA GLY A 27 19.57 13.44 21.06
C GLY A 27 18.12 13.26 20.61
N PHE A 28 17.69 13.99 19.57
CA PHE A 28 16.27 14.12 19.21
C PHE A 28 15.85 13.38 17.93
N VAL A 29 16.75 13.26 16.95
CA VAL A 29 16.47 12.59 15.66
C VAL A 29 16.29 11.07 15.82
N PRO A 30 17.03 10.35 16.67
CA PRO A 30 16.84 8.90 16.81
C PRO A 30 15.54 8.48 17.49
N GLU A 31 14.92 9.35 18.29
CA GLU A 31 13.76 9.01 19.12
C GLU A 31 12.59 8.51 18.26
N GLY A 32 12.13 7.29 18.55
CA GLY A 32 10.96 6.68 17.89
C GLY A 32 11.13 6.37 16.40
N ARG A 33 12.37 6.28 15.89
CA ARG A 33 12.67 6.03 14.48
C ARG A 33 13.58 4.82 14.28
N ARG A 34 13.46 4.19 13.11
CA ARG A 34 14.38 3.13 12.67
C ARG A 34 15.81 3.68 12.58
N PRO A 35 16.83 2.92 13.00
CA PRO A 35 18.23 3.38 12.97
C PRO A 35 18.66 3.91 11.60
N SER A 36 18.28 3.23 10.51
CA SER A 36 18.61 3.65 9.14
C SER A 36 18.05 5.03 8.76
N SER A 37 16.78 5.29 9.08
CA SER A 37 16.15 6.60 8.85
C SER A 37 16.77 7.69 9.72
N SER A 38 17.05 7.38 11.00
CA SER A 38 17.71 8.28 11.94
C SER A 38 19.10 8.68 11.45
N THR A 39 19.89 7.71 10.99
CA THR A 39 21.23 7.95 10.44
C THR A 39 21.16 8.81 9.18
N ALA A 40 20.19 8.57 8.28
CA ALA A 40 20.03 9.37 7.07
C ALA A 40 19.74 10.85 7.39
N TRP A 41 18.84 11.12 8.34
CA TRP A 41 18.54 12.48 8.79
C TRP A 41 19.69 13.13 9.55
N LEU A 42 20.38 12.38 10.40
CA LEU A 42 21.58 12.86 11.10
C LEU A 42 22.68 13.23 10.10
N LEU A 43 22.91 12.44 9.05
CA LEU A 43 23.86 12.76 7.99
C LEU A 43 23.45 14.02 7.23
N ALA A 44 22.17 14.17 6.87
CA ALA A 44 21.67 15.37 6.21
C ALA A 44 21.87 16.63 7.07
N ILE A 45 21.59 16.55 8.37
CA ILE A 45 21.79 17.64 9.33
C ILE A 45 23.28 17.90 9.57
N LEU A 46 24.11 16.86 9.58
CA LEU A 46 25.55 16.99 9.76
C LEU A 46 26.20 17.75 8.60
N VAL A 47 25.81 17.44 7.36
CA VAL A 47 26.37 18.07 6.16
C VAL A 47 25.78 19.46 5.91
N LEU A 48 24.48 19.64 6.12
CA LEU A 48 23.75 20.89 5.85
C LEU A 48 22.76 21.22 6.97
N PRO A 49 23.18 21.65 8.18
CA PRO A 49 22.27 21.75 9.33
C PRO A 49 21.11 22.74 9.11
N PHE A 50 21.38 23.86 8.44
CA PHE A 50 20.37 24.89 8.15
C PHE A 50 19.35 24.49 7.08
N ILE A 51 19.58 23.39 6.36
CA ILE A 51 18.64 22.83 5.37
C ILE A 51 18.07 21.51 5.90
N GLY A 52 18.93 20.62 6.38
CA GLY A 52 18.61 19.32 6.94
C GLY A 52 17.68 19.40 8.14
N LEU A 53 17.87 20.37 9.06
CA LEU A 53 16.97 20.51 10.22
C LEU A 53 15.56 20.96 9.79
N PRO A 54 15.37 22.02 8.98
CA PRO A 54 14.05 22.35 8.45
C PRO A 54 13.39 21.20 7.67
N LEU A 55 14.14 20.51 6.81
CA LEU A 55 13.61 19.35 6.08
C LEU A 55 13.19 18.22 7.03
N PHE A 56 14.00 17.94 8.05
CA PHE A 56 13.68 16.96 9.09
C PHE A 56 12.42 17.34 9.87
N LEU A 57 12.28 18.61 10.24
CA LEU A 57 11.09 19.07 10.95
C LEU A 57 9.84 19.00 10.08
N LEU A 58 9.94 19.24 8.77
CA LEU A 58 8.84 19.17 7.82
C LEU A 58 8.43 17.74 7.45
N MET A 59 9.39 16.84 7.25
CA MET A 59 9.17 15.50 6.69
C MET A 59 9.52 14.36 7.65
N GLY A 60 10.43 14.55 8.60
CA GLY A 60 10.87 13.51 9.54
C GLY A 60 10.14 13.53 10.88
N SER A 61 9.44 14.61 11.22
CA SER A 61 8.85 14.81 12.55
C SER A 61 7.58 13.97 12.79
N PRO A 62 7.50 13.14 13.86
CA PRO A 62 6.26 12.45 14.26
C PRO A 62 5.20 13.43 14.81
N TYR A 63 5.60 14.65 15.20
CA TYR A 63 4.74 15.60 15.89
C TYR A 63 3.70 16.29 14.98
N ILE A 64 3.84 16.22 13.64
CA ILE A 64 2.94 16.88 12.69
C ILE A 64 1.54 16.22 12.63
N ASN A 65 1.35 15.04 13.24
CA ASN A 65 0.16 14.21 13.00
C ASN A 65 -0.68 13.84 14.23
N ARG A 66 -0.55 14.57 15.36
CA ARG A 66 -1.23 14.24 16.63
C ARG A 66 -2.74 14.00 16.51
N ARG A 67 -3.46 14.82 15.73
CA ARG A 67 -4.90 14.63 15.48
C ARG A 67 -5.20 13.30 14.79
N ARG A 68 -4.42 12.92 13.77
CA ARG A 68 -4.65 11.67 13.03
C ARG A 68 -4.30 10.45 13.87
N HIS A 69 -3.21 10.49 14.63
CA HIS A 69 -2.89 9.42 15.58
C HIS A 69 -4.01 9.24 16.60
N ARG A 70 -4.53 10.32 17.18
CA ARG A 70 -5.65 10.24 18.12
C ARG A 70 -6.90 9.65 17.48
N ILE A 71 -7.28 10.13 16.28
CA ILE A 71 -8.45 9.61 15.56
C ILE A 71 -8.26 8.13 15.20
N GLN A 72 -7.05 7.72 14.80
CA GLN A 72 -6.76 6.31 14.52
C GLN A 72 -6.86 5.46 15.79
N GLN A 73 -6.37 5.94 16.94
CA GLN A 73 -6.50 5.25 18.21
C GLN A 73 -7.97 5.12 18.63
N GLU A 74 -8.74 6.21 18.57
CA GLU A 74 -10.18 6.20 18.83
C GLU A 74 -10.92 5.24 17.87
N ALA A 75 -10.49 5.16 16.62
CA ALA A 75 -11.05 4.23 15.64
C ALA A 75 -10.71 2.77 15.97
N ASN A 76 -9.45 2.47 16.31
CA ASN A 76 -9.02 1.13 16.72
C ASN A 76 -9.79 0.68 17.96
N GLU A 77 -9.93 1.53 18.98
CA GLU A 77 -10.73 1.25 20.17
C GLU A 77 -12.20 0.96 19.82
N LYS A 78 -12.81 1.73 18.91
CA LYS A 78 -14.17 1.46 18.44
C LYS A 78 -14.28 0.13 17.72
N ILE A 79 -13.34 -0.17 16.84
CA ILE A 79 -13.29 -1.43 16.08
C ILE A 79 -13.13 -2.60 17.06
N GLU A 80 -12.20 -2.52 18.01
CA GLU A 80 -12.01 -3.52 19.08
C GLU A 80 -13.29 -3.73 19.88
N ASN A 81 -13.96 -2.65 20.29
CA ASN A 81 -15.22 -2.74 21.03
C ASN A 81 -16.35 -3.42 20.23
N VAL A 82 -16.50 -3.08 18.95
CA VAL A 82 -17.52 -3.68 18.06
C VAL A 82 -17.20 -5.16 17.80
N THR A 83 -15.93 -5.50 17.68
CA THR A 83 -15.46 -6.85 17.34
C THR A 83 -15.18 -7.72 18.55
N ALA A 84 -15.26 -7.21 19.79
CA ALA A 84 -14.86 -7.93 21.00
C ALA A 84 -15.61 -9.25 21.22
N ARG A 85 -16.82 -9.39 20.66
CA ARG A 85 -17.64 -10.59 20.71
C ARG A 85 -17.57 -11.46 19.46
N THR A 86 -16.87 -10.98 18.42
CA THR A 86 -16.65 -11.71 17.18
C THR A 86 -15.46 -12.65 17.40
N PRO A 87 -15.58 -13.95 17.08
CA PRO A 87 -14.44 -14.86 17.07
C PRO A 87 -13.33 -14.34 16.14
N ASP A 88 -12.08 -14.74 16.39
CA ASP A 88 -10.94 -14.31 15.57
C ASP A 88 -11.05 -14.78 14.12
N HIS A 89 -11.76 -15.89 13.87
CA HIS A 89 -12.03 -16.41 12.53
C HIS A 89 -13.40 -17.11 12.44
N PRO A 90 -13.94 -17.32 11.22
CA PRO A 90 -15.15 -18.11 11.01
C PRO A 90 -14.96 -19.57 11.42
N GLN A 91 -16.07 -20.28 11.66
CA GLN A 91 -16.02 -21.72 11.92
C GLN A 91 -15.41 -22.48 10.74
N GLY A 92 -14.51 -23.41 11.04
CA GLY A 92 -13.82 -24.22 10.05
C GLY A 92 -12.51 -24.74 10.63
N LEU A 93 -12.05 -25.89 10.13
CA LEU A 93 -10.73 -26.42 10.47
C LEU A 93 -9.67 -25.53 9.81
N LEU A 94 -9.00 -24.71 10.62
CA LEU A 94 -7.73 -24.06 10.30
C LEU A 94 -6.65 -24.74 11.16
N SER A 95 -5.41 -24.76 10.68
CA SER A 95 -4.31 -25.22 11.51
C SER A 95 -3.93 -24.17 12.55
N ALA A 96 -3.28 -24.61 13.63
CA ALA A 96 -2.80 -23.71 14.69
C ALA A 96 -1.82 -22.64 14.17
N GLU A 97 -1.09 -22.93 13.09
CA GLU A 97 -0.19 -21.97 12.43
C GLU A 97 -0.98 -20.82 11.80
N VAL A 98 -2.02 -21.15 11.02
CA VAL A 98 -2.90 -20.15 10.38
C VAL A 98 -3.66 -19.34 11.42
N GLU A 99 -4.20 -19.99 12.45
CA GLU A 99 -4.87 -19.30 13.57
C GLU A 99 -3.92 -18.31 14.26
N SER A 100 -2.65 -18.68 14.43
CA SER A 100 -1.65 -17.79 15.03
C SER A 100 -1.37 -16.55 14.16
N VAL A 101 -1.37 -16.69 12.84
CA VAL A 101 -1.24 -15.55 11.91
C VAL A 101 -2.48 -14.64 12.01
N ILE A 102 -3.68 -15.20 12.03
CA ILE A 102 -4.93 -14.43 12.17
C ILE A 102 -4.93 -13.65 13.49
N ARG A 103 -4.56 -14.31 14.60
CA ARG A 103 -4.47 -13.70 15.93
C ARG A 103 -3.43 -12.58 15.98
N LEU A 104 -2.29 -12.75 15.31
CA LEU A 104 -1.29 -11.68 15.20
C LEU A 104 -1.91 -10.42 14.58
N ASN A 105 -2.61 -10.55 13.46
CA ASN A 105 -3.22 -9.40 12.80
C ASN A 105 -4.37 -8.80 13.60
N ARG A 106 -5.15 -9.66 14.28
CA ARG A 106 -6.22 -9.25 15.19
C ARG A 106 -5.69 -8.34 16.28
N GLU A 107 -4.60 -8.73 16.94
CA GLU A 107 -3.94 -7.95 17.98
C GLU A 107 -3.40 -6.62 17.44
N LEU A 108 -2.88 -6.61 16.20
CA LEU A 108 -2.25 -5.42 15.63
C LEU A 108 -3.23 -4.42 15.02
N THR A 109 -4.42 -4.86 14.61
CA THR A 109 -5.35 -4.06 13.80
C THR A 109 -6.76 -3.98 14.36
N GLY A 110 -7.14 -4.86 15.27
CA GLY A 110 -8.50 -4.99 15.75
C GLY A 110 -9.47 -5.58 14.72
N PHE A 111 -9.02 -6.16 13.60
CA PHE A 111 -9.91 -6.80 12.62
C PHE A 111 -9.89 -8.33 12.74
N PRO A 112 -11.06 -8.99 12.90
CA PRO A 112 -11.14 -10.45 12.84
C PRO A 112 -11.08 -10.92 11.39
N ALA A 113 -10.77 -12.21 11.20
CA ALA A 113 -11.06 -12.87 9.94
C ALA A 113 -12.57 -13.11 9.83
N LEU A 114 -13.12 -12.87 8.65
CA LEU A 114 -14.54 -12.96 8.33
C LEU A 114 -14.73 -13.76 7.05
N VAL A 115 -15.96 -14.25 6.83
CA VAL A 115 -16.31 -14.82 5.53
C VAL A 115 -16.42 -13.70 4.50
N GLY A 116 -15.90 -13.98 3.30
CA GLY A 116 -16.18 -13.20 2.10
C GLY A 116 -16.41 -14.13 0.92
N HIS A 117 -17.42 -13.82 0.11
CA HIS A 117 -17.72 -14.56 -1.10
C HIS A 117 -17.00 -13.92 -2.27
N ASN A 118 -16.23 -14.73 -3.01
CA ASN A 118 -15.52 -14.30 -4.19
C ASN A 118 -16.50 -14.18 -5.37
N LEU A 119 -16.75 -12.94 -5.82
CA LEU A 119 -17.57 -12.66 -6.99
C LEU A 119 -16.73 -12.55 -8.28
N GLY A 120 -15.41 -12.42 -8.15
CA GLY A 120 -14.47 -12.49 -9.27
C GLY A 120 -13.12 -11.82 -9.00
N LEU A 121 -12.06 -12.42 -9.54
CA LEU A 121 -10.74 -11.81 -9.70
C LEU A 121 -10.64 -11.22 -11.11
N HIS A 122 -10.69 -9.89 -11.20
CA HIS A 122 -10.62 -9.14 -12.45
C HIS A 122 -9.16 -8.73 -12.73
N ALA A 123 -8.48 -9.42 -13.66
CA ALA A 123 -7.08 -9.16 -14.00
C ALA A 123 -6.87 -8.44 -15.35
N ASP A 124 -7.94 -8.20 -16.12
CA ASP A 124 -7.89 -7.27 -17.25
C ASP A 124 -8.18 -5.84 -16.78
N TYR A 125 -7.37 -4.91 -17.24
CA TYR A 125 -7.38 -3.52 -16.76
C TYR A 125 -8.70 -2.81 -17.06
N ASP A 126 -9.21 -2.95 -18.29
CA ASP A 126 -10.42 -2.25 -18.73
C ASP A 126 -11.67 -2.99 -18.22
N GLU A 127 -11.63 -4.31 -18.16
CA GLU A 127 -12.70 -5.13 -17.61
C GLU A 127 -12.89 -4.89 -16.12
N SER A 128 -11.80 -4.72 -15.35
CA SER A 128 -11.87 -4.33 -13.93
C SER A 128 -12.65 -3.03 -13.73
N ILE A 129 -12.37 -2.00 -14.56
CA ILE A 129 -13.06 -0.71 -14.49
C ILE A 129 -14.54 -0.88 -14.86
N ARG A 130 -14.84 -1.70 -15.88
CA ARG A 130 -16.23 -2.01 -16.29
C ARG A 130 -16.99 -2.79 -15.22
N ALA A 131 -16.36 -3.74 -14.54
CA ALA A 131 -16.96 -4.51 -13.45
C ALA A 131 -17.35 -3.60 -12.28
N ILE A 132 -16.45 -2.71 -11.87
CA ILE A 132 -16.72 -1.69 -10.84
C ILE A 132 -17.90 -0.79 -11.27
N ALA A 133 -17.90 -0.29 -12.50
CA ALA A 133 -18.97 0.56 -13.02
C ALA A 133 -20.33 -0.17 -13.05
N ALA A 134 -20.35 -1.43 -13.48
CA ALA A 134 -21.55 -2.26 -13.51
C ALA A 134 -22.09 -2.54 -12.10
N ALA A 135 -21.21 -2.71 -11.11
CA ALA A 135 -21.62 -2.85 -9.71
C ALA A 135 -22.21 -1.54 -9.15
N ILE A 136 -21.61 -0.38 -9.48
CA ILE A 136 -22.13 0.95 -9.11
C ILE A 136 -23.51 1.23 -9.74
N ASP A 137 -23.76 0.76 -10.96
CA ASP A 137 -25.06 0.88 -11.58
C ASP A 137 -26.17 0.13 -10.84
N ARG A 138 -25.82 -0.89 -10.06
CA ARG A 138 -26.75 -1.65 -9.20
C ARG A 138 -26.90 -1.04 -7.80
N ALA A 139 -26.12 -0.02 -7.45
CA ALA A 139 -26.16 0.60 -6.13
C ALA A 139 -27.53 1.25 -5.84
N GLU A 140 -28.02 1.07 -4.62
CA GLU A 140 -29.31 1.54 -4.13
C GLU A 140 -29.20 2.61 -3.04
N LYS A 141 -28.18 2.54 -2.17
CA LYS A 141 -28.04 3.40 -0.98
C LYS A 141 -26.82 4.31 -1.07
N TYR A 142 -25.63 3.73 -1.23
CA TYR A 142 -24.39 4.50 -1.27
C TYR A 142 -23.26 3.79 -2.02
N VAL A 143 -22.32 4.60 -2.49
CA VAL A 143 -21.03 4.15 -3.03
C VAL A 143 -19.93 4.93 -2.33
N SER A 144 -18.94 4.24 -1.80
CA SER A 144 -17.77 4.82 -1.12
C SER A 144 -16.50 4.42 -1.86
N ILE A 145 -15.73 5.39 -2.34
CA ILE A 145 -14.58 5.18 -3.22
C ILE A 145 -13.34 5.81 -2.61
N GLU A 146 -12.28 5.02 -2.53
CA GLU A 146 -10.93 5.48 -2.22
C GLU A 146 -9.94 4.79 -3.16
N ILE A 147 -9.42 5.54 -4.13
CA ILE A 147 -8.40 5.05 -5.06
C ILE A 147 -7.32 6.12 -5.16
N TYR A 148 -6.06 5.71 -4.99
CA TYR A 148 -4.90 6.60 -4.96
C TYR A 148 -4.82 7.58 -6.14
N ILE A 149 -4.77 7.06 -7.37
CA ILE A 149 -4.75 7.89 -8.59
C ILE A 149 -6.11 7.82 -9.26
N GLN A 150 -6.69 8.99 -9.52
CA GLN A 150 -7.93 9.12 -10.25
C GLN A 150 -7.81 10.22 -11.32
N SER A 151 -8.25 9.90 -12.53
CA SER A 151 -8.25 10.79 -13.68
C SER A 151 -9.46 10.46 -14.53
N TRP A 152 -10.28 11.46 -14.88
CA TRP A 152 -11.43 11.26 -15.76
C TRP A 152 -11.00 11.43 -17.22
N ASP A 153 -10.77 10.30 -17.88
CA ASP A 153 -10.25 10.12 -19.22
C ASP A 153 -11.08 9.09 -20.03
N GLU A 154 -10.63 8.77 -21.23
CA GLU A 154 -11.32 7.86 -22.16
C GLU A 154 -11.59 6.46 -21.61
N THR A 155 -10.70 5.91 -20.78
CA THR A 155 -10.86 4.55 -20.22
C THR A 155 -11.75 4.57 -18.99
N THR A 156 -11.62 5.60 -18.17
CA THR A 156 -12.33 5.75 -16.89
C THR A 156 -13.69 6.42 -17.02
N ASP A 157 -14.04 6.92 -18.20
CA ASP A 157 -15.32 7.60 -18.44
C ASP A 157 -16.50 6.73 -18.00
N VAL A 158 -16.47 5.43 -18.30
CA VAL A 158 -17.52 4.47 -17.89
C VAL A 158 -17.71 4.43 -16.37
N PHE A 159 -16.64 4.55 -15.59
CA PHE A 159 -16.68 4.60 -14.14
C PHE A 159 -17.31 5.89 -13.65
N PHE A 160 -16.84 7.06 -14.07
CA PHE A 160 -17.40 8.35 -13.62
C PHE A 160 -18.84 8.56 -14.10
N GLU A 161 -19.18 8.06 -15.28
CA GLU A 161 -20.53 8.10 -15.83
C GLU A 161 -21.48 7.18 -15.03
N SER A 162 -20.99 6.06 -14.49
CA SER A 162 -21.75 5.26 -13.52
C SER A 162 -22.01 6.03 -12.21
N LEU A 163 -21.04 6.83 -11.72
CA LEU A 163 -21.26 7.69 -10.55
C LEU A 163 -22.36 8.72 -10.80
N ARG A 164 -22.34 9.36 -11.99
CA ARG A 164 -23.39 10.32 -12.40
C ARG A 164 -24.76 9.65 -12.45
N ARG A 165 -24.86 8.42 -12.96
CA ARG A 165 -26.12 7.67 -12.96
C ARG A 165 -26.55 7.32 -11.54
N ALA A 166 -25.63 6.92 -10.67
CA ALA A 166 -25.94 6.60 -9.27
C ALA A 166 -26.47 7.82 -8.51
N THR A 167 -25.78 8.97 -8.59
CA THR A 167 -26.24 10.21 -7.94
C THR A 167 -27.59 10.68 -8.49
N ALA A 168 -27.83 10.53 -9.80
CA ALA A 168 -29.13 10.84 -10.41
C ALA A 168 -30.27 9.94 -9.90
N ARG A 169 -29.98 8.71 -9.47
CA ARG A 169 -30.93 7.81 -8.78
C ARG A 169 -31.12 8.13 -7.30
N GLY A 170 -30.37 9.10 -6.76
CA GLY A 170 -30.39 9.47 -5.34
C GLY A 170 -29.42 8.67 -4.45
N VAL A 171 -28.54 7.86 -5.05
CA VAL A 171 -27.49 7.12 -4.31
C VAL A 171 -26.45 8.11 -3.79
N LYS A 172 -26.08 8.00 -2.50
CA LYS A 172 -25.03 8.85 -1.91
C LYS A 172 -23.65 8.35 -2.37
N VAL A 173 -22.96 9.13 -3.19
CA VAL A 173 -21.60 8.79 -3.65
C VAL A 173 -20.56 9.61 -2.89
N ARG A 174 -19.66 8.93 -2.17
CA ARG A 174 -18.55 9.47 -1.39
C ARG A 174 -17.22 9.09 -2.05
N LEU A 175 -16.34 10.06 -2.26
CA LEU A 175 -15.08 9.85 -2.98
C LEU A 175 -13.91 10.54 -2.28
N LEU A 176 -12.89 9.78 -1.95
CA LEU A 176 -11.62 10.25 -1.43
C LEU A 176 -10.56 10.26 -2.55
N LEU A 177 -9.91 11.41 -2.74
CA LEU A 177 -8.95 11.64 -3.82
C LEU A 177 -7.58 12.04 -3.25
N ASP A 178 -6.53 11.24 -3.47
CA ASP A 178 -5.18 11.69 -3.09
C ASP A 178 -4.72 12.83 -4.01
N GLN A 179 -4.43 13.98 -3.39
CA GLN A 179 -4.05 15.19 -4.09
C GLN A 179 -2.76 15.01 -4.90
N ILE A 180 -1.69 14.50 -4.28
CA ILE A 180 -0.37 14.44 -4.93
C ILE A 180 -0.32 13.32 -5.97
N GLY A 181 -0.92 12.17 -5.67
CA GLY A 181 -1.03 11.06 -6.60
C GLY A 181 -1.68 11.51 -7.90
N SER A 182 -2.80 12.23 -7.80
CA SER A 182 -3.61 12.63 -8.96
C SER A 182 -3.17 13.94 -9.63
N PHE A 183 -2.48 14.84 -8.92
CA PHE A 183 -2.09 16.19 -9.41
C PHE A 183 -1.33 16.19 -10.75
N LYS A 184 -0.52 15.15 -10.99
CA LYS A 184 0.35 15.04 -12.17
C LYS A 184 -0.38 14.62 -13.45
N TYR A 185 -1.68 14.31 -13.40
CA TYR A 185 -2.44 13.82 -14.54
C TYR A 185 -3.34 14.90 -15.17
N LYS A 186 -3.53 14.78 -16.48
CA LYS A 186 -4.33 15.74 -17.27
C LYS A 186 -5.77 15.74 -16.75
N GLY A 187 -6.34 16.93 -16.57
CA GLY A 187 -7.72 17.08 -16.12
C GLY A 187 -7.88 17.21 -14.61
N TYR A 188 -6.83 17.02 -13.80
CA TYR A 188 -6.88 17.14 -12.33
C TYR A 188 -7.59 18.42 -11.85
N PHE A 189 -7.20 19.59 -12.38
CA PHE A 189 -7.81 20.87 -11.98
C PHE A 189 -9.30 21.01 -12.34
N LYS A 190 -9.80 20.21 -13.28
CA LYS A 190 -11.22 20.17 -13.65
C LYS A 190 -11.97 19.03 -12.95
N LEU A 191 -11.28 18.01 -12.47
CA LEU A 191 -11.87 16.79 -11.89
C LEU A 191 -12.81 17.14 -10.74
N GLY A 192 -12.34 17.92 -9.76
CA GLY A 192 -13.16 18.32 -8.62
C GLY A 192 -14.44 19.07 -9.02
N LYS A 193 -14.35 19.97 -10.02
CA LYS A 193 -15.52 20.65 -10.56
C LYS A 193 -16.50 19.67 -11.21
N ARG A 194 -16.00 18.74 -12.03
CA ARG A 194 -16.84 17.71 -12.68
C ARG A 194 -17.51 16.79 -11.65
N LEU A 195 -16.79 16.37 -10.61
CA LEU A 195 -17.33 15.57 -9.51
C LEU A 195 -18.47 16.29 -8.78
N THR A 196 -18.29 17.58 -8.47
CA THR A 196 -19.35 18.41 -7.89
C THR A 196 -20.55 18.56 -8.83
N GLU A 197 -20.32 18.76 -10.13
CA GLU A 197 -21.39 18.88 -11.13
C GLU A 197 -22.26 17.62 -11.25
N ILE A 198 -21.67 16.43 -11.08
CA ILE A 198 -22.41 15.17 -11.08
C ILE A 198 -22.94 14.79 -9.69
N GLY A 199 -22.81 15.65 -8.67
CA GLY A 199 -23.36 15.41 -7.33
C GLY A 199 -22.57 14.44 -6.45
N VAL A 200 -21.30 14.15 -6.78
CA VAL A 200 -20.43 13.33 -5.93
C VAL A 200 -19.93 14.17 -4.76
N ASP A 201 -20.03 13.59 -3.56
CA ASP A 201 -19.42 14.14 -2.34
C ASP A 201 -17.95 13.74 -2.30
N TRP A 202 -17.04 14.69 -2.56
CA TRP A 202 -15.63 14.38 -2.72
C TRP A 202 -14.73 15.23 -1.82
N HIS A 203 -13.72 14.56 -1.26
CA HIS A 203 -12.73 15.17 -0.37
C HIS A 203 -11.31 14.79 -0.80
N LEU A 204 -10.37 15.69 -0.54
CA LEU A 204 -8.95 15.41 -0.78
C LEU A 204 -8.37 14.63 0.40
N MET A 205 -7.70 13.52 0.09
CA MET A 205 -6.83 12.82 1.03
C MET A 205 -5.49 13.52 1.15
N LEU A 206 -5.04 13.68 2.40
CA LEU A 206 -3.76 14.27 2.78
C LEU A 206 -3.46 15.59 2.04
N PRO A 207 -4.37 16.60 2.12
CA PRO A 207 -4.28 17.80 1.30
C PRO A 207 -3.09 18.69 1.66
N ILE A 208 -2.49 19.27 0.62
CA ILE A 208 -1.47 20.32 0.69
C ILE A 208 -2.10 21.59 0.10
N GLN A 209 -2.81 22.31 0.95
CA GLN A 209 -3.52 23.54 0.64
C GLN A 209 -3.17 24.61 1.69
N LEU A 210 -1.94 25.12 1.62
CA LEU A 210 -1.42 26.15 2.54
C LEU A 210 -2.36 27.36 2.65
N HIS A 211 -2.94 27.80 1.52
CA HIS A 211 -3.91 28.89 1.45
C HIS A 211 -5.23 28.64 2.22
N LYS A 212 -5.53 27.39 2.58
CA LYS A 212 -6.69 26.98 3.41
C LYS A 212 -6.28 26.51 4.81
N GLY A 213 -5.02 26.72 5.21
CA GLY A 213 -4.49 26.22 6.48
C GLY A 213 -4.41 24.69 6.58
N ARG A 214 -4.57 23.97 5.46
CA ARG A 214 -4.47 22.49 5.41
C ARG A 214 -3.09 22.12 4.90
N PHE A 215 -2.21 21.68 5.79
CA PHE A 215 -0.92 21.12 5.44
C PHE A 215 -0.81 19.70 5.99
N ARG A 216 -0.40 18.78 5.12
CA ARG A 216 -0.11 17.39 5.43
C ARG A 216 1.27 17.07 4.88
N ARG A 217 1.96 16.16 5.55
CA ARG A 217 3.30 15.72 5.18
C ARG A 217 3.32 15.24 3.72
N PRO A 218 4.15 15.84 2.84
CA PRO A 218 4.16 15.50 1.42
C PRO A 218 4.54 14.06 1.12
N ASP A 219 5.30 13.44 2.01
CA ASP A 219 5.78 12.06 1.94
C ASP A 219 4.70 11.03 2.29
N LEU A 220 3.65 11.40 3.02
CA LEU A 220 2.52 10.51 3.33
C LEU A 220 1.52 10.53 2.18
N ARG A 221 1.07 9.36 1.72
CA ARG A 221 0.05 9.22 0.68
C ARG A 221 -0.96 8.16 1.06
N ASN A 222 -2.21 8.30 0.60
CA ASN A 222 -3.14 7.21 0.69
C ASN A 222 -3.05 6.37 -0.58
N HIS A 223 -2.59 5.14 -0.44
CA HIS A 223 -2.40 4.21 -1.54
C HIS A 223 -3.51 3.16 -1.62
N ARG A 224 -4.57 3.26 -0.78
CA ARG A 224 -5.69 2.32 -0.76
C ARG A 224 -6.48 2.38 -2.07
N LYS A 225 -7.12 1.25 -2.36
CA LYS A 225 -7.86 0.99 -3.61
C LYS A 225 -9.10 0.18 -3.25
N LEU A 226 -10.07 0.87 -2.68
CA LEU A 226 -11.31 0.34 -2.15
C LEU A 226 -12.51 0.98 -2.85
N VAL A 227 -13.48 0.15 -3.24
CA VAL A 227 -14.80 0.61 -3.66
C VAL A 227 -15.83 -0.21 -2.89
N ILE A 228 -16.67 0.43 -2.09
CA ILE A 228 -17.74 -0.21 -1.32
C ILE A 228 -19.08 0.24 -1.88
N ILE A 229 -19.97 -0.72 -2.13
CA ILE A 229 -21.32 -0.49 -2.67
C ILE A 229 -22.33 -1.08 -1.70
N ASP A 230 -23.17 -0.20 -1.14
CA ASP A 230 -24.26 -0.51 -0.20
C ASP A 230 -23.87 -1.33 1.04
N GLY A 231 -22.58 -1.44 1.35
CA GLY A 231 -22.05 -2.33 2.39
C GLY A 231 -22.17 -3.82 2.06
N LYS A 232 -22.51 -4.15 0.80
CA LYS A 232 -22.77 -5.53 0.34
C LYS A 232 -21.71 -6.05 -0.62
N VAL A 233 -21.18 -5.17 -1.47
CA VAL A 233 -20.14 -5.51 -2.45
C VAL A 233 -18.94 -4.59 -2.22
N GLY A 234 -17.75 -5.18 -2.24
CA GLY A 234 -16.49 -4.49 -2.07
C GLY A 234 -15.50 -4.87 -3.17
N PHE A 235 -14.77 -3.90 -3.70
CA PHE A 235 -13.61 -4.13 -4.56
C PHE A 235 -12.34 -3.74 -3.82
N ILE A 236 -11.31 -4.60 -3.90
CA ILE A 236 -9.98 -4.34 -3.35
C ILE A 236 -8.90 -4.89 -4.30
N GLY A 237 -7.79 -4.18 -4.47
CA GLY A 237 -6.71 -4.63 -5.36
C GLY A 237 -5.61 -3.59 -5.57
N SER A 238 -5.03 -3.62 -6.76
CA SER A 238 -3.84 -2.81 -7.12
C SER A 238 -4.11 -1.73 -8.18
N LEU A 239 -5.29 -1.76 -8.82
CA LEU A 239 -5.67 -0.87 -9.91
C LEU A 239 -5.92 0.59 -9.48
N ASN A 240 -5.28 1.52 -10.17
CA ASN A 240 -5.66 2.94 -10.12
C ASN A 240 -6.74 3.26 -11.17
N MET A 241 -7.53 4.31 -10.92
CA MET A 241 -8.62 4.73 -11.80
C MET A 241 -8.12 5.79 -12.81
N ILE A 242 -7.34 5.34 -13.78
CA ILE A 242 -6.78 6.15 -14.86
C ILE A 242 -6.64 5.27 -16.09
N LYS A 243 -6.52 5.83 -17.29
CA LYS A 243 -6.14 5.04 -18.46
C LYS A 243 -4.86 4.24 -18.24
N ARG A 244 -4.80 3.05 -18.84
CA ARG A 244 -3.75 2.04 -18.64
C ARG A 244 -2.32 2.53 -18.89
N GLN A 245 -2.13 3.54 -19.73
CA GLN A 245 -0.82 4.13 -20.05
C GLN A 245 -0.41 5.26 -19.08
N TYR A 246 -1.33 5.71 -18.23
CA TYR A 246 -1.15 6.85 -17.34
C TYR A 246 -0.74 8.10 -18.15
N LYS A 247 0.49 8.57 -17.97
CA LYS A 247 1.07 9.71 -18.70
C LYS A 247 2.14 9.32 -19.74
N THR A 248 2.45 8.04 -19.87
CA THR A 248 3.50 7.56 -20.76
C THR A 248 2.94 7.25 -22.14
N LYS A 249 3.81 7.08 -23.12
CA LYS A 249 3.43 6.68 -24.49
C LYS A 249 3.75 5.22 -24.80
N ASP A 250 4.55 4.61 -23.94
CA ASP A 250 5.33 3.42 -24.22
C ASP A 250 5.18 2.35 -23.13
N ARG A 251 4.26 2.56 -22.17
CA ARG A 251 4.05 1.62 -21.05
C ARG A 251 2.58 1.35 -20.79
N TYR A 252 2.27 0.15 -20.33
CA TYR A 252 0.92 -0.30 -20.02
C TYR A 252 0.90 -1.05 -18.69
N TRP A 253 0.11 -0.57 -17.74
CA TRP A 253 0.04 -1.18 -16.41
C TRP A 253 -0.78 -2.48 -16.44
N ILE A 254 -0.32 -3.46 -15.66
CA ILE A 254 -1.02 -4.72 -15.37
C ILE A 254 -1.38 -4.68 -13.89
N ASP A 255 -2.66 -4.79 -13.59
CA ASP A 255 -3.23 -4.72 -12.26
C ASP A 255 -4.39 -5.71 -12.16
N TYR A 256 -4.89 -5.91 -10.94
CA TYR A 256 -6.13 -6.65 -10.71
C TYR A 256 -7.02 -5.95 -9.67
N MET A 257 -8.29 -6.35 -9.64
CA MET A 257 -9.25 -6.04 -8.59
C MET A 257 -10.02 -7.31 -8.23
N VAL A 258 -10.19 -7.58 -6.93
CA VAL A 258 -11.03 -8.67 -6.43
C VAL A 258 -12.38 -8.08 -6.00
N GLU A 259 -13.46 -8.65 -6.52
CA GLU A 259 -14.84 -8.34 -6.15
C GLU A 259 -15.32 -9.32 -5.07
N LEU A 260 -15.73 -8.78 -3.94
CA LEU A 260 -16.11 -9.53 -2.74
C LEU A 260 -17.52 -9.15 -2.30
N SER A 261 -18.21 -10.10 -1.68
CA SER A 261 -19.42 -9.84 -0.89
C SER A 261 -19.37 -10.55 0.47
N GLY A 262 -20.40 -10.32 1.29
CA GLY A 262 -20.49 -10.91 2.62
C GLY A 262 -19.82 -10.07 3.72
N PRO A 263 -19.69 -10.62 4.94
CA PRO A 263 -19.21 -9.91 6.12
C PRO A 263 -17.93 -9.09 5.97
N ILE A 264 -16.96 -9.58 5.17
CA ILE A 264 -15.69 -8.89 4.93
C ILE A 264 -15.86 -7.45 4.43
N VAL A 265 -16.94 -7.15 3.70
CA VAL A 265 -17.23 -5.81 3.16
C VAL A 265 -17.46 -4.79 4.29
N THR A 266 -17.91 -5.24 5.46
CA THR A 266 -18.10 -4.35 6.61
C THR A 266 -16.76 -3.93 7.20
N SER A 267 -15.75 -4.81 7.22
CA SER A 267 -14.38 -4.44 7.60
C SER A 267 -13.76 -3.45 6.59
N MET A 268 -14.02 -3.63 5.30
CA MET A 268 -13.63 -2.65 4.26
C MET A 268 -14.32 -1.29 4.48
N SER A 269 -15.60 -1.32 4.84
CA SER A 269 -16.40 -0.11 5.14
C SER A 269 -15.86 0.64 6.36
N ALA A 270 -15.39 -0.09 7.37
CA ALA A 270 -14.80 0.49 8.57
C ALA A 270 -13.51 1.27 8.25
N ILE A 271 -12.63 0.75 7.40
CA ILE A 271 -11.43 1.48 6.94
C ILE A 271 -11.84 2.77 6.25
N PHE A 272 -12.77 2.71 5.29
CA PHE A 272 -13.23 3.89 4.57
C PHE A 272 -13.86 4.93 5.52
N ALA A 273 -14.66 4.50 6.50
CA ALA A 273 -15.30 5.40 7.45
C ALA A 273 -14.29 6.19 8.29
N VAL A 274 -13.16 5.57 8.67
CA VAL A 274 -12.07 6.25 9.39
C VAL A 274 -11.42 7.31 8.51
N ASP A 275 -11.08 6.97 7.26
CA ASP A 275 -10.49 7.93 6.32
C ASP A 275 -11.45 9.07 5.96
N TRP A 276 -12.74 8.74 5.79
CA TRP A 276 -13.80 9.72 5.57
C TRP A 276 -13.89 10.70 6.74
N TYR A 277 -13.94 10.20 7.97
CA TYR A 277 -13.98 11.05 9.15
C TYR A 277 -12.73 11.95 9.26
N LEU A 278 -11.56 11.43 8.88
CA LEU A 278 -10.31 12.20 8.91
C LEU A 278 -10.33 13.44 8.01
N GLU A 279 -10.96 13.36 6.83
CA GLU A 279 -10.94 14.43 5.81
C GLU A 279 -12.27 15.19 5.62
N ALA A 280 -13.40 14.53 5.89
CA ALA A 280 -14.74 15.10 5.78
C ALA A 280 -15.32 15.55 7.13
N GLU A 281 -14.74 15.10 8.25
CA GLU A 281 -15.23 15.38 9.62
C GLU A 281 -16.68 14.91 9.86
N GLU A 282 -17.15 13.98 9.04
CA GLU A 282 -18.45 13.32 9.15
C GLU A 282 -18.24 11.89 9.68
N ASN A 283 -18.98 11.53 10.74
CA ASN A 283 -19.00 10.16 11.22
C ASN A 283 -19.98 9.35 10.37
N LEU A 284 -19.47 8.32 9.69
CA LEU A 284 -20.34 7.33 9.06
C LEU A 284 -20.75 6.28 10.11
N PRO A 285 -22.01 5.83 10.11
CA PRO A 285 -22.41 4.73 10.96
C PRO A 285 -21.60 3.48 10.56
N LEU A 286 -21.02 2.83 11.57
CA LEU A 286 -20.50 1.48 11.43
C LEU A 286 -21.61 0.55 11.88
N ASP A 287 -22.16 -0.20 10.93
CA ASP A 287 -23.08 -1.28 11.26
C ASP A 287 -22.32 -2.36 12.06
N GLU A 288 -23.02 -3.11 12.90
CA GLU A 288 -22.44 -4.31 13.50
C GLU A 288 -21.93 -5.22 12.39
N LEU A 289 -20.73 -5.80 12.56
CA LEU A 289 -20.20 -6.76 11.60
C LEU A 289 -21.16 -7.94 11.52
N PRO A 290 -21.86 -8.15 10.39
CA PRO A 290 -22.73 -9.30 10.25
C PRO A 290 -21.84 -10.54 10.34
N TYR A 291 -22.20 -11.49 11.21
CA TYR A 291 -21.55 -12.78 11.22
C TYR A 291 -22.30 -13.69 10.24
N ASP A 292 -21.58 -14.18 9.24
CA ASP A 292 -22.07 -15.21 8.31
C ASP A 292 -21.08 -16.36 8.37
N ASP A 293 -21.57 -17.57 8.64
CA ASP A 293 -20.81 -18.82 8.66
C ASP A 293 -21.15 -19.72 7.46
N ALA A 294 -21.89 -19.20 6.47
CA ALA A 294 -22.23 -19.94 5.26
C ALA A 294 -20.97 -20.41 4.51
N GLN A 295 -20.76 -21.73 4.50
CA GLN A 295 -19.69 -22.38 3.77
C GLN A 295 -20.19 -22.78 2.37
N THR A 296 -20.18 -21.82 1.44
CA THR A 296 -20.42 -22.07 0.02
C THR A 296 -19.09 -22.27 -0.72
N ALA A 297 -19.13 -22.73 -1.98
CA ALA A 297 -17.90 -23.01 -2.76
C ALA A 297 -17.05 -21.75 -3.03
N ASP A 298 -17.68 -20.57 -3.05
CA ASP A 298 -17.06 -19.25 -3.21
C ASP A 298 -16.72 -18.59 -1.86
N ALA A 299 -16.98 -19.25 -0.73
CA ALA A 299 -16.68 -18.71 0.59
C ALA A 299 -15.18 -18.78 0.91
N ASN A 300 -14.63 -17.63 1.30
CA ASN A 300 -13.23 -17.47 1.69
C ASN A 300 -13.15 -16.98 3.14
N HIS A 301 -12.14 -17.43 3.88
CA HIS A 301 -11.80 -16.87 5.19
C HIS A 301 -10.81 -15.73 4.96
N LEU A 302 -11.29 -14.51 5.12
CA LEU A 302 -10.59 -13.29 4.74
C LEU A 302 -10.32 -12.41 5.95
N GLN A 303 -9.13 -11.82 6.04
CA GLN A 303 -8.82 -10.83 7.08
C GLN A 303 -8.26 -9.57 6.43
N ILE A 304 -8.84 -8.42 6.73
CA ILE A 304 -8.31 -7.15 6.22
C ILE A 304 -7.20 -6.65 7.14
N ILE A 305 -6.12 -6.15 6.54
CA ILE A 305 -4.96 -5.61 7.23
C ILE A 305 -4.75 -4.17 6.75
N PRO A 306 -5.34 -3.18 7.45
CA PRO A 306 -5.01 -1.79 7.21
C PRO A 306 -3.60 -1.49 7.71
N SER A 307 -2.92 -0.59 7.01
CA SER A 307 -1.65 -0.03 7.48
C SER A 307 -1.56 1.46 7.19
N GLY A 308 -0.51 2.07 7.73
CA GLY A 308 -0.15 3.46 7.49
C GLY A 308 0.37 4.13 8.75
N PRO A 309 0.60 5.45 8.70
CA PRO A 309 1.22 6.21 9.79
C PRO A 309 0.49 6.09 11.13
N GLY A 310 -0.81 5.79 11.11
CA GLY A 310 -1.60 5.57 12.33
C GLY A 310 -1.34 4.22 13.03
N TYR A 311 -0.72 3.25 12.36
CA TYR A 311 -0.44 1.91 12.86
C TYR A 311 1.03 1.78 13.25
N THR A 312 1.36 2.11 14.50
CA THR A 312 2.75 2.16 15.00
C THR A 312 3.42 0.79 15.15
N THR A 313 2.64 -0.29 15.10
CA THR A 313 3.11 -1.67 15.27
C THR A 313 3.46 -2.36 13.94
N GLU A 314 3.34 -1.65 12.81
CA GLU A 314 3.72 -2.11 11.46
C GLU A 314 3.05 -3.42 11.03
N PRO A 315 1.71 -3.54 11.11
CA PRO A 315 0.98 -4.78 10.83
C PRO A 315 1.30 -5.38 9.45
N ASN A 316 1.45 -4.51 8.44
CA ASN A 316 1.73 -4.89 7.08
C ASN A 316 3.07 -5.63 6.92
N LEU A 317 4.16 -5.09 7.48
CA LEU A 317 5.49 -5.72 7.40
C LEU A 317 5.51 -7.05 8.18
N ARG A 318 4.92 -7.07 9.39
CA ARG A 318 4.84 -8.28 10.21
C ARG A 318 4.07 -9.39 9.50
N MET A 319 3.04 -9.04 8.76
CA MET A 319 2.27 -9.97 7.96
C MET A 319 3.10 -10.57 6.81
N PHE A 320 3.79 -9.74 6.02
CA PHE A 320 4.70 -10.24 4.97
C PHE A 320 5.73 -11.21 5.55
N ASN A 321 6.41 -10.84 6.64
CA ASN A 321 7.39 -11.70 7.29
C ASN A 321 6.77 -13.01 7.79
N SER A 322 5.56 -12.95 8.37
CA SER A 322 4.85 -14.14 8.86
C SER A 322 4.55 -15.12 7.73
N LEU A 323 4.09 -14.64 6.58
CA LEU A 323 3.83 -15.49 5.41
C LEU A 323 5.14 -16.08 4.84
N VAL A 324 6.21 -15.29 4.74
CA VAL A 324 7.51 -15.80 4.28
C VAL A 324 8.03 -16.89 5.21
N HIS A 325 7.89 -16.74 6.52
CA HIS A 325 8.25 -17.78 7.48
C HIS A 325 7.31 -18.99 7.45
N HIS A 326 6.03 -18.78 7.12
CA HIS A 326 5.02 -19.82 6.98
C HIS A 326 5.29 -20.74 5.79
N ALA A 327 5.84 -20.24 4.68
CA ALA A 327 6.10 -21.04 3.47
C ALA A 327 6.94 -22.29 3.76
N LYS A 328 6.56 -23.45 3.21
CA LYS A 328 7.23 -24.75 3.42
C LYS A 328 7.98 -25.26 2.20
N ASP A 329 7.36 -25.19 1.04
CA ASP A 329 7.84 -25.78 -0.22
C ASP A 329 7.95 -24.73 -1.32
N ARG A 330 6.98 -23.82 -1.46
CA ARG A 330 6.98 -22.77 -2.51
C ARG A 330 6.49 -21.42 -1.99
N LEU A 331 7.19 -20.34 -2.36
CA LEU A 331 6.84 -18.96 -2.02
C LEU A 331 6.83 -18.11 -3.28
N VAL A 332 5.71 -17.46 -3.56
CA VAL A 332 5.57 -16.53 -4.70
C VAL A 332 5.39 -15.12 -4.19
N LEU A 333 6.22 -14.20 -4.69
CA LEU A 333 6.17 -12.77 -4.39
C LEU A 333 5.94 -12.01 -5.69
N CYS A 334 4.93 -11.14 -5.74
CA CYS A 334 4.72 -10.22 -6.86
C CYS A 334 4.66 -8.79 -6.33
N SER A 335 5.56 -7.93 -6.82
CA SER A 335 5.55 -6.50 -6.48
C SER A 335 6.17 -5.68 -7.61
N PRO A 336 5.59 -4.52 -8.01
CA PRO A 336 6.26 -3.63 -8.96
C PRO A 336 7.60 -3.12 -8.41
N TYR A 337 7.67 -2.99 -7.08
CA TYR A 337 8.78 -2.43 -6.33
C TYR A 337 9.10 -3.36 -5.15
N PHE A 338 10.09 -4.22 -5.33
CA PHE A 338 10.67 -5.06 -4.30
C PHE A 338 11.93 -4.39 -3.77
N VAL A 339 11.75 -3.55 -2.75
CA VAL A 339 12.83 -2.86 -2.04
C VAL A 339 12.68 -3.28 -0.58
N PRO A 340 12.97 -4.55 -0.24
CA PRO A 340 12.64 -5.09 1.07
C PRO A 340 13.38 -4.33 2.17
N ASP A 341 12.76 -4.18 3.33
CA ASP A 341 13.52 -3.82 4.52
C ASP A 341 14.42 -5.00 4.95
N GLU A 342 15.26 -4.76 5.94
CA GLU A 342 16.21 -5.76 6.43
C GLU A 342 15.52 -7.05 6.89
N SER A 343 14.38 -6.94 7.59
CA SER A 343 13.66 -8.10 8.10
C SER A 343 13.02 -8.93 6.98
N LEU A 344 12.43 -8.29 5.97
CA LEU A 344 11.86 -9.00 4.83
C LEU A 344 12.95 -9.64 3.96
N LEU A 345 14.08 -8.95 3.74
CA LEU A 345 15.21 -9.51 3.00
C LEU A 345 15.77 -10.75 3.69
N GLU A 346 15.96 -10.68 5.01
CA GLU A 346 16.43 -11.79 5.82
C GLU A 346 15.41 -12.95 5.81
N ALA A 347 14.12 -12.67 5.95
CA ALA A 347 13.08 -13.68 5.90
C ALA A 347 13.07 -14.42 4.55
N VAL A 348 13.13 -13.67 3.44
CA VAL A 348 13.10 -14.24 2.07
C VAL A 348 14.34 -15.09 1.81
N THR A 349 15.53 -14.60 2.14
CA THR A 349 16.77 -15.37 1.96
C THR A 349 16.82 -16.58 2.90
N THR A 350 16.28 -16.47 4.11
CA THR A 350 16.13 -17.61 5.04
C THR A 350 15.20 -18.68 4.47
N ALA A 351 14.11 -18.31 3.79
CA ALA A 351 13.24 -19.27 3.12
C ALA A 351 14.01 -20.06 2.05
N CYS A 352 14.82 -19.40 1.21
CA CYS A 352 15.68 -20.10 0.25
C CYS A 352 16.65 -21.07 0.94
N TYR A 353 17.32 -20.64 2.02
CA TYR A 353 18.25 -21.50 2.76
C TYR A 353 17.58 -22.68 3.48
N ARG A 354 16.27 -22.59 3.74
CA ARG A 354 15.45 -23.72 4.22
C ARG A 354 15.07 -24.70 3.12
N GLY A 355 15.33 -24.38 1.85
CA GLY A 355 14.96 -25.18 0.69
C GLY A 355 13.59 -24.86 0.09
N VAL A 356 12.98 -23.72 0.45
CA VAL A 356 11.74 -23.24 -0.18
C VAL A 356 12.06 -22.72 -1.59
N ASP A 357 11.27 -23.11 -2.60
CA ASP A 357 11.34 -22.53 -3.94
C ASP A 357 10.74 -21.12 -3.92
N VAL A 358 11.59 -20.09 -4.02
CA VAL A 358 11.17 -18.69 -3.92
C VAL A 358 11.18 -18.03 -5.29
N GLU A 359 10.00 -17.60 -5.73
CA GLU A 359 9.79 -16.90 -7.00
C GLU A 359 9.47 -15.41 -6.76
N LEU A 360 10.21 -14.50 -7.39
CA LEU A 360 9.97 -13.05 -7.32
C LEU A 360 9.61 -12.48 -8.71
N TYR A 361 8.36 -12.03 -8.85
CA TYR A 361 7.83 -11.41 -10.07
C TYR A 361 7.91 -9.88 -9.99
N VAL A 362 8.61 -9.30 -10.96
CA VAL A 362 8.93 -7.87 -11.06
C VAL A 362 8.84 -7.41 -12.51
N SER A 363 8.77 -6.11 -12.76
CA SER A 363 8.84 -5.58 -14.14
C SER A 363 10.28 -5.63 -14.67
N ALA A 364 10.49 -6.04 -15.91
CA ALA A 364 11.80 -5.93 -16.58
C ALA A 364 12.31 -4.47 -16.65
N LYS A 365 11.38 -3.52 -16.81
CA LYS A 365 11.65 -2.08 -16.71
C LYS A 365 10.59 -1.42 -15.85
N ALA A 366 10.92 -1.02 -14.63
CA ALA A 366 10.02 -0.20 -13.83
C ALA A 366 9.78 1.19 -14.47
N ASP A 367 8.74 1.87 -14.01
CA ASP A 367 8.32 3.20 -14.46
C ASP A 367 9.11 4.34 -13.81
N GLN A 368 9.72 4.09 -12.65
CA GLN A 368 10.51 5.07 -11.89
C GLN A 368 11.99 4.69 -11.86
N PHE A 369 12.85 5.59 -12.36
CA PHE A 369 14.30 5.37 -12.44
C PHE A 369 14.91 5.01 -11.08
N MET A 370 14.70 5.85 -10.06
CA MET A 370 15.30 5.66 -8.73
C MET A 370 14.85 4.34 -8.10
N VAL A 371 13.56 4.01 -8.19
CA VAL A 371 12.99 2.78 -7.62
C VAL A 371 13.51 1.54 -8.35
N ASN A 372 13.59 1.59 -9.68
CA ASN A 372 14.13 0.49 -10.49
C ASN A 372 15.55 0.10 -10.06
N HIS A 373 16.40 1.11 -9.87
CA HIS A 373 17.79 0.95 -9.48
C HIS A 373 17.95 0.57 -8.00
N ALA A 374 17.10 1.12 -7.12
CA ALA A 374 17.06 0.73 -5.71
C ALA A 374 16.68 -0.75 -5.55
N GLN A 375 15.62 -1.22 -6.21
CA GLN A 375 15.22 -2.63 -6.25
C GLN A 375 16.34 -3.52 -6.82
N SER A 376 16.91 -3.11 -7.97
CA SER A 376 18.02 -3.81 -8.61
C SER A 376 19.19 -4.06 -7.65
N SER A 377 19.46 -3.13 -6.73
CA SER A 377 20.57 -3.29 -5.77
C SER A 377 20.46 -4.53 -4.86
N TYR A 378 19.27 -5.11 -4.71
CA TYR A 378 19.03 -6.31 -3.90
C TYR A 378 19.14 -7.62 -4.70
N TYR A 379 19.08 -7.57 -6.03
CA TYR A 379 19.04 -8.79 -6.86
C TYR A 379 20.27 -9.67 -6.71
N GLN A 380 21.45 -9.10 -6.48
CA GLN A 380 22.65 -9.91 -6.26
C GLN A 380 22.46 -10.87 -5.08
N ALA A 381 22.08 -10.32 -3.92
CA ALA A 381 21.91 -11.11 -2.70
C ALA A 381 20.76 -12.11 -2.82
N LEU A 382 19.68 -11.74 -3.53
CA LEU A 382 18.53 -12.62 -3.76
C LEU A 382 18.90 -13.80 -4.67
N LEU A 383 19.57 -13.52 -5.80
CA LEU A 383 20.01 -14.56 -6.75
C LEU A 383 21.05 -15.48 -6.11
N GLU A 384 22.01 -14.94 -5.35
CA GLU A 384 23.00 -15.74 -4.61
C GLU A 384 22.36 -16.63 -3.53
N ALA A 385 21.27 -16.18 -2.90
CA ALA A 385 20.53 -16.97 -1.93
C ALA A 385 19.68 -18.08 -2.58
N GLY A 386 19.37 -17.96 -3.88
CA GLY A 386 18.55 -18.93 -4.63
C GLY A 386 17.15 -18.46 -4.98
N VAL A 387 16.85 -17.15 -4.96
CA VAL A 387 15.57 -16.61 -5.42
C VAL A 387 15.51 -16.63 -6.96
N HIS A 388 14.44 -17.19 -7.52
CA HIS A 388 14.13 -17.13 -8.94
C HIS A 388 13.45 -15.80 -9.29
N ILE A 389 14.16 -14.90 -9.99
CA ILE A 389 13.62 -13.57 -10.35
C ILE A 389 13.01 -13.62 -11.75
N TYR A 390 11.69 -13.47 -11.84
CA TYR A 390 10.94 -13.43 -13.08
C TYR A 390 10.60 -12.00 -13.49
N GLN A 391 11.12 -11.58 -14.64
CA GLN A 391 10.94 -10.24 -15.20
C GLN A 391 9.82 -10.20 -16.23
N PHE A 392 8.74 -9.48 -15.89
CA PHE A 392 7.60 -9.26 -16.78
C PHE A 392 8.00 -8.36 -17.97
N PRO A 393 7.61 -8.70 -19.20
CA PRO A 393 8.17 -8.10 -20.40
C PRO A 393 7.72 -6.64 -20.61
N TYR A 394 8.67 -5.79 -21.04
CA TYR A 394 8.37 -4.46 -21.57
C TYR A 394 7.55 -4.57 -22.88
N PRO A 395 6.55 -3.71 -23.16
CA PRO A 395 6.22 -2.42 -22.53
C PRO A 395 5.36 -2.48 -21.27
N PHE A 396 5.07 -3.66 -20.74
CA PHE A 396 4.15 -3.78 -19.62
C PHE A 396 4.85 -3.48 -18.28
N VAL A 397 4.11 -2.84 -17.37
CA VAL A 397 4.53 -2.59 -16.00
C VAL A 397 3.65 -3.45 -15.10
N LEU A 398 4.21 -4.53 -14.58
CA LEU A 398 3.55 -5.41 -13.63
C LEU A 398 3.38 -4.64 -12.31
N HIS A 399 2.13 -4.29 -12.00
CA HIS A 399 1.76 -3.49 -10.83
C HIS A 399 0.84 -4.24 -9.86
N SER A 400 0.58 -5.52 -10.11
CA SER A 400 0.02 -6.45 -9.14
C SER A 400 0.89 -6.54 -7.87
N LYS A 401 0.26 -6.56 -6.70
CA LYS A 401 0.94 -6.87 -5.43
C LYS A 401 0.26 -8.02 -4.72
N PHE A 402 0.98 -9.12 -4.53
CA PHE A 402 0.52 -10.24 -3.73
C PHE A 402 1.70 -11.13 -3.31
N ILE A 403 1.43 -11.98 -2.33
CA ILE A 403 2.30 -13.05 -1.86
C ILE A 403 1.45 -14.32 -1.72
N ILE A 404 1.99 -15.47 -2.10
CA ILE A 404 1.33 -16.77 -1.97
C ILE A 404 2.30 -17.78 -1.41
N THR A 405 1.86 -18.60 -0.46
CA THR A 405 2.64 -19.67 0.16
C THR A 405 2.00 -21.01 -0.17
N ASP A 406 2.82 -21.95 -0.63
CA ASP A 406 2.46 -23.35 -0.87
C ASP A 406 1.17 -23.56 -1.69
N PRO A 407 0.91 -22.78 -2.76
CA PRO A 407 -0.39 -22.78 -3.45
C PRO A 407 -0.78 -24.11 -4.10
N ASP A 408 0.19 -25.01 -4.29
CA ASP A 408 0.00 -26.29 -4.98
C ASP A 408 -0.28 -27.45 -4.02
N ASP A 409 -0.20 -27.24 -2.69
CA ASP A 409 -0.41 -28.28 -1.67
C ASP A 409 -1.38 -27.81 -0.56
N PRO A 410 -2.67 -28.19 -0.63
CA PRO A 410 -3.64 -27.91 0.42
C PRO A 410 -3.26 -28.46 1.79
N GLY A 411 -2.40 -29.49 1.86
CA GLY A 411 -1.90 -30.08 3.11
C GLY A 411 -0.84 -29.24 3.83
N ARG A 412 -0.38 -28.14 3.22
CA ARG A 412 0.63 -27.21 3.78
C ARG A 412 0.04 -25.91 4.34
N ASP A 413 -1.29 -25.82 4.38
CA ASP A 413 -2.06 -24.63 4.73
C ASP A 413 -1.69 -23.43 3.84
N PRO A 414 -2.06 -23.43 2.56
CA PRO A 414 -1.71 -22.34 1.67
C PRO A 414 -2.32 -21.02 2.16
N LEU A 415 -1.55 -19.94 2.05
CA LEU A 415 -1.98 -18.59 2.37
C LEU A 415 -1.75 -17.69 1.17
N CYS A 416 -2.62 -16.71 0.97
CA CYS A 416 -2.40 -15.63 0.03
C CYS A 416 -2.60 -14.29 0.74
N MET A 417 -1.77 -13.30 0.44
CA MET A 417 -2.08 -11.91 0.77
C MET A 417 -1.99 -11.05 -0.48
N PHE A 418 -2.97 -10.17 -0.67
CA PHE A 418 -3.10 -9.34 -1.85
C PHE A 418 -3.62 -7.94 -1.48
N GLY A 419 -3.47 -6.94 -2.34
CA GLY A 419 -4.02 -5.59 -2.12
C GLY A 419 -3.14 -4.48 -2.67
N SER A 420 -3.08 -3.35 -1.95
CA SER A 420 -2.47 -2.13 -2.44
C SER A 420 -0.97 -1.97 -2.12
N SER A 421 -0.49 -2.67 -1.09
CA SER A 421 0.87 -2.51 -0.56
C SER A 421 1.93 -3.10 -1.47
N ASN A 422 2.97 -2.32 -1.77
CA ASN A 422 4.21 -2.88 -2.29
C ASN A 422 5.06 -3.48 -1.16
N MET A 423 6.15 -4.13 -1.53
CA MET A 423 7.17 -4.64 -0.60
C MET A 423 8.32 -3.63 -0.49
N ASP A 424 8.02 -2.44 0.03
CA ASP A 424 8.97 -1.32 0.18
C ASP A 424 8.77 -0.54 1.50
N PRO A 425 9.78 0.21 2.00
CA PRO A 425 9.69 0.92 3.28
C PRO A 425 8.55 1.94 3.34
N ARG A 426 8.19 2.55 2.19
CA ARG A 426 7.11 3.52 2.12
C ARG A 426 5.77 2.85 2.40
N SER A 427 5.51 1.69 1.79
CA SER A 427 4.28 0.91 1.97
C SER A 427 4.18 0.30 3.38
N PHE A 428 5.32 0.06 4.03
CA PHE A 428 5.34 -0.45 5.40
C PHE A 428 5.14 0.62 6.47
N GLY A 429 5.61 1.86 6.26
CA GLY A 429 5.62 2.89 7.31
C GLY A 429 4.92 4.22 7.00
N LEU A 430 4.81 4.63 5.72
CA LEU A 430 4.39 5.98 5.34
C LEU A 430 3.05 6.03 4.61
N ASN A 431 2.80 5.08 3.71
CA ASN A 431 1.57 5.05 2.93
C ASN A 431 0.46 4.40 3.73
N TYR A 432 -0.76 4.91 3.58
CA TYR A 432 -1.95 4.16 3.98
C TYR A 432 -2.20 3.06 2.96
N GLU A 433 -2.20 1.81 3.39
CA GLU A 433 -2.45 0.65 2.55
C GLU A 433 -3.63 -0.17 3.08
N SER A 434 -4.17 -1.03 2.22
CA SER A 434 -5.18 -2.03 2.54
C SER A 434 -4.78 -3.34 1.86
N THR A 435 -4.46 -4.35 2.66
CA THR A 435 -4.20 -5.72 2.18
C THR A 435 -5.23 -6.68 2.75
N MET A 436 -5.41 -7.81 2.08
CA MET A 436 -6.33 -8.88 2.44
C MET A 436 -5.55 -10.17 2.56
N LEU A 437 -5.63 -10.84 3.71
CA LEU A 437 -5.24 -12.23 3.88
C LEU A 437 -6.37 -13.12 3.39
N VAL A 438 -6.04 -14.14 2.61
CA VAL A 438 -6.86 -15.31 2.32
C VAL A 438 -6.27 -16.47 3.12
N ALA A 439 -6.96 -16.85 4.19
CA ALA A 439 -6.57 -17.98 5.04
C ALA A 439 -7.10 -19.32 4.51
N LYS A 440 -8.17 -19.28 3.70
CA LYS A 440 -8.82 -20.43 3.07
C LYS A 440 -9.76 -19.93 1.98
N GLY A 441 -9.88 -20.68 0.89
CA GLY A 441 -10.90 -20.47 -0.16
C GLY A 441 -10.30 -20.42 -1.56
N ASP A 442 -11.18 -20.25 -2.56
CA ASP A 442 -10.88 -20.36 -3.99
C ASP A 442 -9.98 -19.23 -4.53
N LEU A 443 -9.86 -18.11 -3.82
CA LEU A 443 -8.99 -17.01 -4.24
C LEU A 443 -7.52 -17.43 -4.34
N ILE A 444 -7.07 -18.36 -3.49
CA ILE A 444 -5.70 -18.88 -3.53
C ILE A 444 -5.43 -19.52 -4.90
N ASP A 445 -6.36 -20.35 -5.37
CA ASP A 445 -6.27 -21.02 -6.67
C ASP A 445 -6.28 -20.02 -7.83
N GLN A 446 -7.15 -18.99 -7.75
CA GLN A 446 -7.22 -17.94 -8.78
C GLN A 446 -5.94 -17.11 -8.86
N PHE A 447 -5.33 -16.79 -7.72
CA PHE A 447 -4.02 -16.12 -7.69
C PHE A 447 -2.91 -17.05 -8.18
N ASN A 448 -2.93 -18.35 -7.89
CA ASN A 448 -1.95 -19.30 -8.43
C ASN A 448 -2.07 -19.44 -9.96
N GLN A 449 -3.30 -19.42 -10.50
CA GLN A 449 -3.54 -19.36 -11.94
C GLN A 449 -3.02 -18.04 -12.55
N LEU A 450 -3.20 -16.92 -11.85
CA LEU A 450 -2.66 -15.62 -12.27
C LEU A 450 -1.11 -15.65 -12.33
N VAL A 451 -0.47 -16.27 -11.35
CA VAL A 451 0.99 -16.50 -11.33
C VAL A 451 1.41 -17.33 -12.53
N SER A 452 0.70 -18.41 -12.83
CA SER A 452 0.99 -19.27 -13.98
C SER A 452 0.94 -18.48 -15.30
N ASN A 453 -0.04 -17.58 -15.44
CA ASN A 453 -0.15 -16.69 -16.60
C ASN A 453 1.03 -15.68 -16.68
N TYR A 454 1.50 -15.17 -15.54
CA TYR A 454 2.67 -14.28 -15.52
C TYR A 454 3.95 -15.03 -15.85
N ARG A 455 4.17 -16.20 -15.25
CA ARG A 455 5.35 -17.05 -15.50
C ARG A 455 5.50 -17.40 -16.98
N ALA A 456 4.40 -17.67 -17.67
CA ALA A 456 4.39 -18.02 -19.09
C ALA A 456 4.98 -16.94 -20.03
N VAL A 457 5.04 -15.67 -19.59
CA VAL A 457 5.55 -14.56 -20.40
C VAL A 457 6.80 -13.88 -19.82
N CYS A 458 7.20 -14.25 -18.60
CA CYS A 458 8.36 -13.68 -17.94
C CYS A 458 9.68 -14.25 -18.48
N HIS A 459 10.72 -13.42 -18.43
CA HIS A 459 12.11 -13.86 -18.55
C HIS A 459 12.68 -14.14 -17.16
N GLU A 460 13.31 -15.28 -16.94
CA GLU A 460 14.00 -15.58 -15.69
C GLU A 460 15.40 -14.95 -15.72
N LEU A 461 15.65 -14.00 -14.82
CA LEU A 461 16.96 -13.35 -14.68
C LEU A 461 17.90 -14.29 -13.91
N THR A 462 19.00 -14.71 -14.54
CA THR A 462 19.99 -15.57 -13.88
C THR A 462 21.09 -14.76 -13.18
N LEU A 463 21.82 -15.41 -12.27
CA LEU A 463 22.98 -14.82 -11.60
C LEU A 463 24.10 -14.52 -12.60
N GLU A 464 24.29 -15.36 -13.61
CA GLU A 464 25.25 -15.17 -14.69
C GLU A 464 24.93 -13.89 -15.48
N GLU A 465 23.71 -13.75 -15.98
CA GLU A 465 23.23 -12.55 -16.68
C GLU A 465 23.40 -11.31 -15.80
N TRP A 466 23.06 -11.43 -14.51
CA TRP A 466 23.16 -10.33 -13.56
C TRP A 466 24.61 -9.88 -13.32
N ASN A 467 25.58 -10.78 -13.39
CA ASN A 467 27.00 -10.46 -13.17
C ASN A 467 27.65 -9.75 -14.38
N GLU A 468 27.05 -9.81 -15.56
CA GLU A 468 27.55 -9.16 -16.79
C GLU A 468 27.35 -7.64 -16.81
N ARG A 469 26.50 -7.09 -15.91
CA ARG A 469 26.18 -5.67 -15.88
C ARG A 469 27.44 -4.79 -15.69
N GLY A 470 27.54 -3.72 -16.48
CA GLY A 470 28.71 -2.82 -16.47
C GLY A 470 28.88 -2.03 -15.17
N PHE A 471 30.10 -1.53 -14.92
CA PHE A 471 30.48 -0.78 -13.71
C PHE A 471 29.55 0.40 -13.41
N ILE A 472 29.16 1.17 -14.44
CA ILE A 472 28.27 2.32 -14.28
C ILE A 472 26.91 1.89 -13.72
N ARG A 473 26.34 0.79 -14.23
CA ARG A 473 25.06 0.28 -13.74
C ARG A 473 25.15 -0.11 -12.27
N ARG A 474 26.21 -0.84 -11.87
CA ARG A 474 26.44 -1.23 -10.47
C ARG A 474 26.56 -0.02 -9.55
N TYR A 475 27.31 1.00 -9.97
CA TYR A 475 27.46 2.23 -9.20
C TYR A 475 26.11 2.93 -8.99
N VAL A 476 25.32 3.07 -10.05
CA VAL A 476 23.98 3.70 -9.97
C VAL A 476 23.05 2.88 -9.07
N ASP A 477 23.01 1.55 -9.20
CA ASP A 477 22.21 0.68 -8.34
C ASP A 477 22.57 0.89 -6.85
N ASN A 478 23.86 0.91 -6.53
CA ASN A 478 24.36 1.11 -5.16
C ASN A 478 24.01 2.50 -4.60
N VAL A 479 24.13 3.56 -5.42
CA VAL A 479 23.75 4.92 -5.00
C VAL A 479 22.24 5.01 -4.77
N MET A 480 21.45 4.42 -5.65
CA MET A 480 19.98 4.45 -5.54
C MET A 480 19.48 3.62 -4.35
N ARG A 481 20.20 2.58 -3.92
CA ARG A 481 19.94 1.87 -2.66
C ARG A 481 19.88 2.80 -1.46
N LEU A 482 20.78 3.78 -1.36
CA LEU A 482 20.79 4.74 -0.24
C LEU A 482 19.55 5.63 -0.20
N THR A 483 18.90 5.82 -1.35
CA THR A 483 17.67 6.62 -1.43
C THR A 483 16.47 5.89 -0.85
N SER A 484 16.50 4.56 -0.75
CA SER A 484 15.40 3.78 -0.15
C SER A 484 15.15 4.09 1.33
N ALA A 485 16.19 4.45 2.08
CA ALA A 485 16.10 4.83 3.49
C ALA A 485 15.56 6.26 3.70
N LEU A 486 15.59 7.08 2.65
CA LEU A 486 15.11 8.47 2.63
C LEU A 486 13.73 8.62 1.98
N GLN A 487 13.30 7.60 1.23
CA GLN A 487 12.06 7.62 0.46
C GLN A 487 10.84 7.31 1.32
#